data_AF-W0JBT3-F1
#
_entry.id   AF-W0JBT3-F1
#
_cell.length_a   1.000
_cell.length_b   1.000
_cell.length_c   1.000
_cell.angle_alpha   90.00
_cell.angle_beta   90.00
_cell.angle_gamma   90.00
#
_symmetry.space_group_name_H-M   'P 1'
#
loop_
_entity.id
_entity.type
_entity.pdbx_description
1 polymer ?
#
loop_
_entity_poly.entity_id
_entity_poly.type
_entity_poly.pdbx_seq_one_letter_code
_entity_poly.pdbx_strand_id
1 'polypeptide(L)'
;MTIAKAKPLHLIFGGEEITARFIDGNQVTARVRAMPVRYMPAVLKLCTDETALLEFVCQVPDTDDAEGQNRPFPGWQPVPPGWADNLTDESHEELYEAAKRLNFTRAAKWAERQIAAKQFQTPLILRADEQLMPLVQRMADLLLSSLARSGLQASPGMSSSTPGTSAS
;
A
#
# COMPACT_ATOMS: atom_id res chain seq x y z
N MET A 1 -7.50 -0.40 -31.04
CA MET A 1 -6.26 0.12 -30.43
C MET A 1 -5.83 -0.84 -29.35
N THR A 2 -4.86 -1.69 -29.64
CA THR A 2 -4.33 -2.69 -28.70
C THR A 2 -3.24 -2.02 -27.87
N ILE A 3 -3.45 -1.85 -26.57
CA ILE A 3 -2.43 -1.28 -25.67
C ILE A 3 -1.29 -2.30 -25.61
N ALA A 4 -0.14 -1.95 -26.19
CA ALA A 4 1.05 -2.79 -26.12
C ALA A 4 1.40 -3.04 -24.64
N LYS A 5 1.46 -4.31 -24.22
CA LYS A 5 1.93 -4.70 -22.89
C LYS A 5 3.34 -4.13 -22.71
N ALA A 6 3.48 -3.16 -21.81
CA ALA A 6 4.76 -2.57 -21.48
C ALA A 6 5.72 -3.70 -21.05
N LYS A 7 6.83 -3.83 -21.78
CA LYS A 7 7.90 -4.78 -21.43
C LYS A 7 8.37 -4.41 -20.01
N PRO A 8 8.38 -5.34 -19.05
CA PRO A 8 8.78 -5.02 -17.69
C PRO A 8 10.21 -4.46 -17.72
N LEU A 9 10.38 -3.24 -17.22
CA LEU A 9 11.69 -2.66 -17.01
C LEU A 9 12.43 -3.55 -16.02
N HIS A 10 13.40 -4.34 -16.51
CA HIS A 10 14.42 -4.98 -15.69
C HIS A 10 15.34 -3.89 -15.15
N LEU A 11 14.84 -3.13 -14.18
CA LEU A 11 15.71 -2.31 -13.36
C LEU A 11 16.64 -3.28 -12.64
N ILE A 12 17.93 -3.16 -12.95
CA ILE A 12 19.04 -3.79 -12.24
C ILE A 12 19.07 -3.17 -10.85
N PHE A 13 18.14 -3.57 -9.99
CA PHE A 13 18.24 -3.25 -8.58
C PHE A 13 19.35 -4.13 -8.02
N GLY A 14 20.37 -3.48 -7.48
CA GLY A 14 21.45 -4.14 -6.77
C GLY A 14 20.88 -5.05 -5.68
N GLY A 15 21.66 -6.06 -5.34
CA GLY A 15 21.38 -6.93 -4.22
C GLY A 15 22.67 -7.60 -3.80
N GLU A 16 22.62 -8.26 -2.66
CA GLU A 16 23.72 -9.03 -2.15
C GLU A 16 23.29 -10.47 -2.02
N GLU A 17 24.14 -11.38 -2.49
CA GLU A 17 23.92 -12.82 -2.37
C GLU A 17 24.62 -13.29 -1.11
N ILE A 18 23.88 -13.98 -0.25
CA ILE A 18 24.31 -14.45 1.07
C ILE A 18 23.86 -15.91 1.20
N THR A 19 24.73 -16.76 1.72
CA THR A 19 24.40 -18.16 1.99
C THR A 19 23.60 -18.24 3.29
N ALA A 20 22.30 -18.47 3.16
CA ALA A 20 21.40 -18.70 4.28
C ALA A 20 21.51 -20.16 4.75
N ARG A 21 21.78 -20.34 6.04
CA ARG A 21 21.82 -21.64 6.71
C ARG A 21 20.54 -21.81 7.52
N PHE A 22 19.94 -22.98 7.41
CA PHE A 22 18.74 -23.36 8.16
C PHE A 22 19.10 -24.25 9.34
N ILE A 23 18.20 -24.31 10.32
CA ILE A 23 18.35 -25.11 11.54
C ILE A 23 18.39 -26.61 11.22
N ASP A 24 17.77 -27.05 10.12
CA ASP A 24 17.81 -28.43 9.63
C ASP A 24 19.15 -28.82 8.97
N GLY A 25 20.10 -27.89 8.88
CA GLY A 25 21.41 -28.06 8.25
C GLY A 25 21.44 -27.77 6.75
N ASN A 26 20.29 -27.49 6.12
CA ASN A 26 20.23 -27.13 4.71
C ASN A 26 20.81 -25.73 4.49
N GLN A 27 21.27 -25.48 3.26
CA GLN A 27 21.81 -24.17 2.86
C GLN A 27 21.23 -23.74 1.52
N VAL A 28 20.89 -22.46 1.41
CA VAL A 28 20.39 -21.85 0.17
C VAL A 28 21.06 -20.50 -0.03
N THR A 29 21.45 -20.20 -1.27
CA THR A 29 21.87 -18.85 -1.65
C THR A 29 20.64 -17.95 -1.70
N ALA A 30 20.52 -17.04 -0.75
CA ALA A 30 19.49 -16.01 -0.73
C ALA A 30 20.05 -14.69 -1.25
N ARG A 31 19.23 -13.92 -1.97
CA ARG A 31 19.56 -12.59 -2.44
C ARG A 31 18.77 -11.55 -1.66
N VAL A 32 19.47 -10.68 -0.93
CA VAL A 32 18.88 -9.51 -0.27
C VAL A 32 18.78 -8.37 -1.27
N ARG A 33 17.56 -7.89 -1.52
CA ARG A 33 17.32 -6.86 -2.53
C ARG A 33 17.50 -5.45 -1.98
N ALA A 34 18.07 -4.57 -2.80
CA ALA A 34 17.95 -3.14 -2.61
C ALA A 34 16.57 -2.66 -3.13
N MET A 35 15.60 -2.47 -2.24
CA MET A 35 14.22 -2.25 -2.60
C MET A 35 14.00 -0.98 -3.44
N PRO A 36 13.10 -1.01 -4.45
CA PRO A 36 12.68 0.18 -5.18
C PRO A 36 11.99 1.22 -4.28
N VAL A 37 12.03 2.51 -4.68
CA VAL A 37 11.45 3.62 -3.91
C VAL A 37 9.98 3.39 -3.55
N ARG A 38 9.19 2.79 -4.46
CA ARG A 38 7.77 2.48 -4.23
C ARG A 38 7.51 1.55 -3.03
N TYR A 39 8.51 0.80 -2.58
CA TYR A 39 8.42 -0.13 -1.44
C TYR A 39 9.02 0.43 -0.15
N MET A 40 9.61 1.63 -0.16
CA MET A 40 10.13 2.25 1.06
C MET A 40 9.10 2.40 2.19
N PRO A 41 7.80 2.70 1.92
CA PRO A 41 6.80 2.70 3.00
C PRO A 41 6.69 1.34 3.70
N ALA A 42 6.77 0.24 2.95
CA ALA A 42 6.70 -1.11 3.50
C ALA A 42 7.96 -1.44 4.31
N VAL A 43 9.14 -1.06 3.81
CA VAL A 43 10.40 -1.22 4.56
C VAL A 43 10.35 -0.49 5.91
N LEU A 44 9.84 0.75 5.95
CA LEU A 44 9.70 1.49 7.21
C LEU A 44 8.66 0.89 8.15
N LYS A 45 7.60 0.30 7.60
CA LYS A 45 6.58 -0.37 8.42
C LYS A 45 7.14 -1.65 9.06
N LEU A 46 8.01 -2.36 8.35
CA LEU A 46 8.56 -3.64 8.76
C LEU A 46 9.89 -3.52 9.50
N CYS A 47 10.49 -2.33 9.65
CA CYS A 47 11.81 -2.22 10.28
C CYS A 47 11.84 -2.61 11.76
N THR A 48 10.69 -2.75 12.41
CA THR A 48 10.55 -3.26 13.80
C THR A 48 10.30 -4.76 13.87
N ASP A 49 10.00 -5.40 12.74
CA ASP A 49 9.72 -6.83 12.62
C ASP A 49 10.75 -7.44 11.66
N GLU A 50 11.87 -7.89 12.23
CA GLU A 50 13.05 -8.32 11.47
C GLU A 50 12.73 -9.49 10.55
N THR A 51 11.99 -10.48 11.04
CA THR A 51 11.55 -11.66 10.28
C THR A 51 10.72 -11.25 9.07
N ALA A 52 9.67 -10.44 9.29
CA ALA A 52 8.80 -10.00 8.20
C ALA A 52 9.54 -9.10 7.18
N LEU A 53 10.51 -8.31 7.65
CA LEU A 53 11.38 -7.54 6.76
C LEU A 53 12.24 -8.47 5.89
N LEU A 54 12.87 -9.48 6.49
CA LEU A 54 13.71 -10.44 5.75
C LEU A 54 12.90 -11.15 4.68
N GLU A 55 11.70 -11.61 5.00
CA GLU A 55 10.80 -12.25 4.03
C GLU A 55 10.40 -11.32 2.89
N PHE A 56 10.26 -10.04 3.18
CA PHE A 56 9.91 -9.03 2.19
C PHE A 56 11.06 -8.69 1.23
N VAL A 57 12.31 -8.69 1.72
CA VAL A 57 13.48 -8.24 0.94
C VAL A 57 14.29 -9.38 0.33
N CYS A 58 14.20 -10.59 0.87
CA CYS A 58 14.97 -11.74 0.42
C CYS A 58 14.30 -12.45 -0.77
N GLN A 59 15.13 -13.03 -1.62
CA GLN A 59 14.73 -13.89 -2.73
C GLN A 59 15.59 -15.13 -2.75
N VAL A 60 15.03 -16.22 -3.22
CA VAL A 60 15.76 -17.47 -3.48
C VAL A 60 15.72 -17.78 -4.97
N PRO A 61 16.68 -18.56 -5.49
CA PRO A 61 16.63 -18.98 -6.89
C PRO A 61 15.33 -19.75 -7.17
N ASP A 62 14.79 -19.53 -8.36
CA ASP A 62 13.66 -20.29 -8.89
C ASP A 62 14.14 -21.71 -9.23
N THR A 63 13.73 -22.68 -8.43
CA THR A 63 14.11 -24.10 -8.60
C THR A 63 13.23 -24.84 -9.59
N ASP A 64 12.11 -24.24 -10.02
CA ASP A 64 11.14 -24.87 -10.92
C ASP A 64 11.57 -24.81 -12.41
N ASP A 65 12.75 -24.26 -12.70
CA ASP A 65 13.38 -24.30 -14.03
C ASP A 65 13.91 -25.71 -14.42
N ALA A 66 13.50 -26.77 -13.70
CA ALA A 66 13.82 -28.17 -13.99
C ALA A 66 13.38 -28.64 -15.40
N GLU A 67 12.55 -27.87 -16.12
CA GLU A 67 12.12 -28.15 -17.50
C GLU A 67 13.09 -27.64 -18.59
N GLY A 68 14.35 -27.33 -18.27
CA GLY A 68 15.39 -27.15 -19.29
C GLY A 68 15.20 -25.95 -20.22
N GLN A 69 14.36 -24.98 -19.83
CA GLN A 69 14.36 -23.67 -20.48
C GLN A 69 15.66 -22.98 -20.09
N ASN A 70 16.58 -22.96 -21.04
CA ASN A 70 17.90 -22.34 -20.96
C ASN A 70 17.74 -20.80 -20.86
N ARG A 71 17.24 -20.32 -19.72
CA ARG A 71 17.09 -18.90 -19.45
C ARG A 71 18.49 -18.35 -19.12
N PRO A 72 18.91 -17.24 -19.74
CA PRO A 72 20.25 -16.69 -19.54
C PRO A 72 20.49 -16.15 -18.11
N PHE A 73 19.47 -16.09 -17.26
CA PHE A 73 19.57 -15.65 -15.87
C PHE A 73 18.67 -16.51 -14.97
N PRO A 74 19.17 -16.99 -13.82
CA PRO A 74 18.33 -17.67 -12.85
C PRO A 74 17.22 -16.72 -12.38
N GLY A 75 15.98 -17.20 -12.40
CA GLY A 75 14.86 -16.49 -11.80
C GLY A 75 15.12 -16.30 -10.31
N TRP A 76 14.73 -15.14 -9.77
CA TRP A 76 14.73 -14.90 -8.32
C TRP A 76 13.28 -14.76 -7.86
N GLN A 77 12.84 -15.66 -7.01
CA GLN A 77 11.49 -15.65 -6.44
C GLN A 77 11.51 -15.12 -5.00
N PRO A 78 10.47 -14.38 -4.57
CA PRO A 78 10.34 -13.99 -3.18
C PRO A 78 10.27 -15.23 -2.28
N VAL A 79 10.87 -15.14 -1.08
CA VAL A 79 10.77 -16.23 -0.10
C VAL A 79 9.34 -16.33 0.45
N PRO A 80 8.88 -17.55 0.81
CA PRO A 80 7.56 -17.73 1.40
C PRO A 80 7.49 -17.19 2.84
N PRO A 81 6.28 -16.95 3.38
CA PRO A 81 6.10 -16.65 4.80
C PRO A 81 6.55 -17.81 5.70
N GLY A 82 7.15 -17.49 6.85
CA GLY A 82 7.76 -18.43 7.79
C GLY A 82 9.16 -18.91 7.36
N TRP A 83 9.72 -18.36 6.28
CA TRP A 83 11.04 -18.77 5.79
C TRP A 83 12.15 -18.33 6.74
N ALA A 84 12.06 -17.10 7.26
CA ALA A 84 13.08 -16.54 8.14
C ALA A 84 13.09 -17.20 9.54
N ASP A 85 11.97 -17.79 9.96
CA ASP A 85 11.85 -18.51 11.25
C ASP A 85 12.71 -19.78 11.33
N ASN A 86 13.13 -20.31 10.18
CA ASN A 86 13.91 -21.56 10.11
C ASN A 86 15.41 -21.31 9.94
N LEU A 87 15.86 -20.06 9.93
CA LEU A 87 17.26 -19.69 9.78
C LEU A 87 18.03 -19.94 11.09
N THR A 88 19.33 -20.21 10.98
CA THR A 88 20.21 -20.09 12.15
C THR A 88 20.38 -18.62 12.54
N ASP A 89 20.67 -18.37 13.80
CA ASP A 89 20.87 -17.01 14.33
C ASP A 89 21.93 -16.23 13.51
N GLU A 90 23.03 -16.88 13.14
CA GLU A 90 24.10 -16.24 12.37
C GLU A 90 23.64 -15.84 10.97
N SER A 91 22.89 -16.71 10.29
CA SER A 91 22.37 -16.40 8.96
C SER A 91 21.26 -15.35 9.00
N HIS A 92 20.43 -15.36 10.06
CA HIS A 92 19.44 -14.32 10.28
C HIS A 92 20.10 -12.95 10.45
N GLU A 93 21.12 -12.85 11.32
CA GLU A 93 21.87 -11.62 11.56
C GLU A 93 22.57 -11.12 10.29
N GLU A 94 23.24 -12.01 9.55
CA GLU A 94 23.96 -11.66 8.31
C GLU A 94 23.02 -11.09 7.23
N LEU A 95 21.87 -11.74 7.02
CA LEU A 95 20.84 -11.28 6.09
C LEU A 95 20.24 -9.94 6.54
N TYR A 96 20.02 -9.78 7.85
CA TYR A 96 19.42 -8.57 8.40
C TYR A 96 20.36 -7.36 8.30
N GLU A 97 21.64 -7.53 8.58
CA GLU A 97 22.63 -6.46 8.40
C GLU A 97 22.77 -6.05 6.93
N ALA A 98 22.71 -7.00 6.01
CA ALA A 98 22.64 -6.69 4.58
C ALA A 98 21.34 -5.93 4.23
N ALA A 99 20.20 -6.34 4.79
CA ALA A 99 18.93 -5.66 4.58
C ALA A 99 18.98 -4.21 5.08
N LYS A 100 19.53 -3.98 6.28
CA LYS A 100 19.76 -2.66 6.86
C LYS A 100 20.62 -1.79 5.96
N ARG A 101 21.80 -2.27 5.58
CA ARG A 101 22.75 -1.53 4.74
C ARG A 101 22.14 -1.15 3.38
N LEU A 102 21.42 -2.07 2.74
CA LEU A 102 20.83 -1.84 1.42
C LEU A 102 19.57 -0.95 1.45
N ASN A 103 18.79 -0.99 2.54
CA ASN A 103 17.43 -0.43 2.54
C ASN A 103 17.20 0.71 3.55
N PHE A 104 17.77 0.68 4.75
CA PHE A 104 17.35 1.59 5.83
C PHE A 104 17.71 3.04 5.55
N THR A 105 18.94 3.32 5.11
CA THR A 105 19.36 4.67 4.72
C THR A 105 18.48 5.25 3.60
N ARG A 106 18.04 4.39 2.67
CA ARG A 106 17.17 4.81 1.55
C ARG A 106 15.76 5.07 2.02
N ALA A 107 15.25 4.24 2.93
CA ALA A 107 13.95 4.37 3.54
C ALA A 107 13.85 5.64 4.39
N ALA A 108 14.88 5.94 5.19
CA ALA A 108 14.98 7.17 5.98
C ALA A 108 14.98 8.42 5.08
N LYS A 109 15.84 8.47 4.06
CA LYS A 109 15.86 9.57 3.07
C LYS A 109 14.53 9.72 2.33
N TRP A 110 13.85 8.62 2.04
CA TRP A 110 12.52 8.67 1.46
C TRP A 110 11.50 9.30 2.43
N ALA A 111 11.51 8.92 3.70
CA ALA A 111 10.64 9.49 4.73
C ALA A 111 10.86 11.00 4.90
N GLU A 112 12.11 11.44 4.96
CA GLU A 112 12.47 12.87 5.01
C GLU A 112 11.86 13.65 3.83
N ARG A 113 11.96 13.10 2.61
CA ARG A 113 11.34 13.71 1.42
C ARG A 113 9.82 13.77 1.51
N GLN A 114 9.17 12.76 2.07
CA GLN A 114 7.72 12.77 2.27
C GLN A 114 7.30 13.83 3.30
N ILE A 115 8.07 13.98 4.38
CA ILE A 115 7.82 15.03 5.38
C ILE A 115 7.97 16.41 4.74
N ALA A 116 9.05 16.65 4.01
CA ALA A 116 9.29 17.91 3.31
C ALA A 116 8.19 18.21 2.28
N ALA A 117 7.76 17.21 1.50
CA ALA A 117 6.68 17.35 0.53
C ALA A 117 5.35 17.72 1.22
N LYS A 118 5.01 17.06 2.34
CA LYS A 118 3.82 17.37 3.12
C LYS A 118 3.87 18.79 3.69
N GLN A 119 4.99 19.18 4.29
CA GLN A 119 5.19 20.53 4.83
C GLN A 119 5.02 21.62 3.76
N PHE A 120 5.48 21.35 2.53
CA PHE A 120 5.27 22.26 1.40
C PHE A 120 3.79 22.32 0.95
N GLN A 121 3.09 21.20 0.95
CA GLN A 121 1.69 21.10 0.49
C GLN A 121 0.69 21.67 1.50
N THR A 122 0.91 21.48 2.80
CA THR A 122 -0.01 21.94 3.87
C THR A 122 -0.49 23.39 3.70
N PRO A 123 0.37 24.41 3.53
CA PRO A 123 -0.11 25.79 3.38
C PRO A 123 -0.91 26.02 2.10
N LEU A 124 -0.64 25.28 1.03
CA LEU A 124 -1.40 25.36 -0.22
C LEU A 124 -2.80 24.75 -0.04
N ILE A 125 -2.88 23.62 0.66
CA ILE A 125 -4.14 22.97 1.00
C ILE A 125 -4.99 23.88 1.89
N LEU A 126 -4.41 24.46 2.96
CA LEU A 126 -5.13 25.38 3.84
C LEU A 126 -5.69 26.59 3.10
N ARG A 127 -4.92 27.20 2.19
CA ARG A 127 -5.42 28.32 1.36
C ARG A 127 -6.51 27.89 0.40
N ALA A 128 -6.39 26.71 -0.21
CA ALA A 128 -7.42 26.16 -1.08
C ALA A 128 -8.72 25.92 -0.30
N ASP A 129 -8.63 25.35 0.91
CA ASP A 129 -9.77 25.13 1.78
C ASP A 129 -10.43 26.46 2.19
N GLU A 130 -9.65 27.47 2.61
CA GLU A 130 -10.17 28.80 2.94
C GLU A 130 -10.95 29.43 1.77
N GLN A 131 -10.49 29.25 0.53
CA GLN A 131 -11.14 29.80 -0.66
C GLN A 131 -12.37 29.00 -1.10
N LEU A 132 -12.34 27.67 -0.94
CA LEU A 132 -13.41 26.78 -1.42
C LEU A 132 -14.52 26.59 -0.39
N MET A 133 -14.24 26.71 0.90
CA MET A 133 -15.23 26.48 1.96
C MET A 133 -16.52 27.31 1.84
N PRO A 134 -16.49 28.62 1.48
CA PRO A 134 -17.71 29.39 1.28
C PRO A 134 -18.56 28.88 0.12
N LEU A 135 -17.94 28.36 -0.95
CA LEU A 135 -18.65 27.77 -2.08
C LEU A 135 -19.28 26.43 -1.70
N VAL A 136 -18.53 25.59 -0.99
CA VAL A 136 -19.02 24.30 -0.47
C VAL A 136 -20.20 24.52 0.49
N GLN A 137 -20.11 25.49 1.40
CA GLN A 137 -21.22 25.85 2.30
C GLN A 137 -22.46 26.30 1.54
N ARG A 138 -22.32 27.18 0.54
CA ARG A 138 -23.45 27.60 -0.30
C ARG A 138 -24.09 26.42 -1.03
N MET A 139 -23.30 25.51 -1.56
CA MET A 139 -23.82 24.31 -2.24
C MET A 139 -24.55 23.39 -1.24
N ALA A 140 -24.00 23.20 -0.04
CA ALA A 140 -24.63 22.42 1.02
C ALA A 140 -25.97 23.04 1.44
N ASP A 141 -26.04 24.36 1.64
CA ASP A 141 -27.27 25.07 2.00
C ASP A 141 -28.33 24.98 0.90
N LEU A 142 -27.94 25.06 -0.37
CA LEU A 142 -28.85 24.88 -1.50
C LEU A 142 -29.40 23.45 -1.56
N LEU A 143 -28.56 22.45 -1.32
CA LEU A 143 -28.99 21.05 -1.28
C LEU A 143 -29.95 20.80 -0.10
N LEU A 144 -29.59 21.24 1.10
CA LEU A 144 -30.44 21.11 2.29
C LEU A 144 -31.79 21.82 2.13
N SER A 145 -31.79 23.04 1.58
CA SER A 145 -33.02 23.81 1.36
C SER A 145 -33.90 23.26 0.22
N SER A 146 -33.32 22.54 -0.74
CA SER A 146 -34.09 21.83 -1.78
C SER A 146 -34.74 20.55 -1.23
N LEU A 147 -34.02 19.79 -0.40
CA LEU A 147 -34.55 18.61 0.29
C LEU A 147 -35.68 18.97 1.26
N ALA A 148 -35.51 20.02 2.07
CA ALA A 148 -36.53 20.50 2.99
C ALA A 148 -37.82 20.95 2.26
N ARG A 149 -37.68 21.58 1.09
CA ARG A 149 -38.83 21.95 0.24
C ARG A 149 -39.51 20.73 -0.39
N SER A 150 -38.75 19.72 -0.76
CA SER A 150 -39.30 18.47 -1.33
C SER A 150 -40.07 17.64 -0.29
N GLY A 151 -39.69 17.72 1.00
CA GLY A 151 -40.38 17.04 2.10
C GLY A 151 -41.69 17.68 2.57
N LEU A 152 -41.99 18.93 2.19
CA LEU A 152 -43.20 19.66 2.61
C LEU A 152 -44.38 19.55 1.63
N GLN A 153 -44.21 18.86 0.49
CA GLN A 153 -45.32 18.48 -0.41
C GLN A 153 -45.81 17.06 -0.13
N ALA A 154 -46.27 16.81 1.09
CA ALA A 154 -47.14 15.68 1.41
C ALA A 154 -48.48 16.24 1.94
N SER A 155 -49.43 16.37 1.01
CA SER A 155 -50.88 16.63 1.12
C SER A 155 -51.50 17.06 2.46
N PRO A 156 -52.22 18.19 2.52
CA PRO A 156 -53.44 18.27 3.30
C PRO A 156 -54.57 17.62 2.48
N GLY A 157 -54.83 16.35 2.75
CA GLY A 157 -56.08 15.71 2.35
C GLY A 157 -57.23 16.40 3.08
N MET A 158 -58.00 17.22 2.36
CA MET A 158 -59.27 17.75 2.86
C MET A 158 -60.29 16.61 2.91
N SER A 159 -60.44 16.04 4.10
CA SER A 159 -61.57 15.22 4.51
C SER A 159 -62.80 16.13 4.66
N SER A 160 -63.73 16.10 3.70
CA SER A 160 -65.07 16.67 3.89
C SER A 160 -65.98 15.59 4.51
N SER A 161 -66.18 15.72 5.83
CA SER A 161 -67.21 15.01 6.58
C SER A 161 -68.53 15.78 6.54
N THR A 162 -69.63 15.08 6.29
CA THR A 162 -70.98 15.53 6.68
C THR A 162 -71.76 14.34 7.24
N PRO A 163 -72.04 14.26 8.54
CA PRO A 163 -73.10 13.43 9.10
C PRO A 163 -74.31 14.30 9.43
N GLY A 164 -75.43 14.06 8.76
CA GLY A 164 -76.73 14.69 9.03
C GLY A 164 -77.69 13.68 9.67
N THR A 165 -78.04 13.96 10.91
CA THR A 165 -78.78 13.16 11.89
C THR A 165 -80.31 13.20 11.67
N SER A 166 -80.95 12.04 11.87
CA SER A 166 -82.34 11.77 12.35
C SER A 166 -83.56 12.52 11.79
N ALA A 167 -84.63 11.79 11.45
CA ALA A 167 -85.85 11.74 12.30
C ALA A 167 -86.95 10.85 11.67
N SER A 168 -87.58 10.07 12.56
CA SER A 168 -88.95 9.50 12.57
C SER A 168 -89.36 8.49 11.50
#